data_AF-A0AAU4NC82-F1
#
_entry.id   AF-A0AAU4NC82-F1
#
_cell.length_a   1.000
_cell.length_b   1.000
_cell.length_c   1.000
_cell.angle_alpha   90.00
_cell.angle_beta   90.00
_cell.angle_gamma   90.00
#
_symmetry.space_group_name_H-M   'P 1'
#
loop_
_entity.id
_entity.type
_entity.pdbx_description
1 polymer ?
#
loop_
_entity_poly.entity_id
_entity_poly.type
_entity_poly.pdbx_seq_one_letter_code
_entity_poly.pdbx_strand_id
1 'polypeptide(L)'
;MGPYDAMTAARPQARVRTWPGLLVPGLRHPQAVDLLESAYHPDPREADELGTEPLTGDALAALELDDKRLGGSARRGLQRMLGHGVTAVTGPFSRPPVRTAVARSGLRVREPVPVRATEGVTLDPLRILPLSALLDGELSVGAPADFAVFDVPVDEPPAQALRLHGAGTCVATVLGGRLVYRRA
;
A
#
# COMPACT_ATOMS: atom_id res chain seq x y z
N MET A 1 5.31 23.25 2.34
CA MET A 1 3.89 22.97 2.61
C MET A 1 3.24 24.26 3.07
N GLY A 2 1.97 24.48 2.75
CA GLY A 2 1.28 25.70 3.13
C GLY A 2 -0.08 25.83 2.45
N PRO A 3 -0.77 26.95 2.66
CA PRO A 3 -2.06 27.24 2.02
C PRO A 3 -1.97 27.17 0.49
N TYR A 4 -3.06 26.70 -0.13
CA TYR A 4 -3.13 26.47 -1.57
C TYR A 4 -2.72 27.70 -2.40
N ASP A 5 -3.32 28.87 -2.14
CA ASP A 5 -3.08 30.09 -2.92
C ASP A 5 -1.63 30.57 -2.84
N ALA A 6 -1.01 30.45 -1.66
CA ALA A 6 0.40 30.80 -1.48
C ALA A 6 1.31 29.84 -2.28
N MET A 7 0.98 28.56 -2.33
CA MET A 7 1.76 27.56 -3.06
C MET A 7 1.63 27.72 -4.58
N THR A 8 0.42 27.98 -5.09
CA THR A 8 0.20 28.18 -6.53
C THR A 8 0.81 29.48 -7.03
N ALA A 9 0.75 30.56 -6.25
CA ALA A 9 1.45 31.81 -6.56
C ALA A 9 2.98 31.64 -6.59
N ALA A 10 3.55 30.91 -5.62
CA ALA A 10 4.99 30.67 -5.55
C ALA A 10 5.51 29.68 -6.61
N ARG A 11 4.66 28.78 -7.11
CA ARG A 11 5.01 27.71 -8.05
C ARG A 11 4.00 27.63 -9.21
N PRO A 12 3.88 28.67 -10.06
CA PRO A 12 2.83 28.76 -11.06
C PRO A 12 2.91 27.68 -12.16
N GLN A 13 4.09 27.07 -12.35
CA GLN A 13 4.29 25.98 -13.32
C GLN A 13 4.03 24.59 -12.73
N ALA A 14 3.79 24.48 -11.42
CA ALA A 14 3.53 23.20 -10.80
C ALA A 14 2.17 22.66 -11.24
N ARG A 15 2.12 21.38 -11.61
CA ARG A 15 0.87 20.72 -11.93
C ARG A 15 -0.01 20.63 -10.68
N VAL A 16 -1.16 21.27 -10.72
CA VAL A 16 -2.17 21.21 -9.64
C VAL A 16 -3.03 19.96 -9.79
N ARG A 17 -3.31 19.32 -8.66
CA ARG A 17 -4.25 18.19 -8.55
C ARG A 17 -5.09 18.39 -7.29
N THR A 18 -6.40 18.27 -7.45
CA THR A 18 -7.35 18.27 -6.35
C THR A 18 -7.83 16.84 -6.15
N TRP A 19 -7.90 16.42 -4.89
CA TRP A 19 -8.36 15.10 -4.51
C TRP A 19 -9.45 15.22 -3.43
N PRO A 20 -10.41 14.30 -3.39
CA PRO A 20 -11.35 14.23 -2.27
C PRO A 20 -10.64 13.66 -1.03
N GLY A 21 -11.18 14.00 0.14
CA GLY A 21 -10.84 13.36 1.40
C GLY A 21 -9.50 13.78 2.01
N LEU A 22 -8.80 12.80 2.58
CA LEU A 22 -7.66 13.01 3.48
C LEU A 22 -6.34 12.64 2.81
N LEU A 23 -5.35 13.53 2.98
CA LEU A 23 -3.95 13.26 2.63
C LEU A 23 -3.16 12.98 3.91
N VAL A 24 -2.48 11.83 3.95
CA VAL A 24 -1.65 11.39 5.09
C VAL A 24 -0.28 10.92 4.60
N PRO A 25 0.75 10.88 5.48
CA PRO A 25 1.96 10.11 5.18
C PRO A 25 1.59 8.70 4.71
N GLY A 26 2.37 8.15 3.77
CA GLY A 26 2.06 6.85 3.22
C GLY A 26 2.11 5.73 4.28
N LEU A 27 1.40 4.63 4.03
CA LEU A 27 1.28 3.56 5.01
C LEU A 27 2.42 2.54 4.88
N ARG A 28 2.85 2.00 6.02
CA ARG A 28 3.71 0.82 6.11
C ARG A 28 2.85 -0.42 6.27
N HIS A 29 2.98 -1.40 5.38
CA HIS A 29 2.21 -2.64 5.50
C HIS A 29 2.93 -3.66 6.41
N PRO A 30 2.37 -4.04 7.57
CA PRO A 30 3.08 -4.85 8.56
C PRO A 30 3.09 -6.36 8.26
N GLN A 31 2.12 -6.85 7.47
CA GLN A 31 2.05 -8.25 6.99
C GLN A 31 2.62 -8.41 5.57
N ALA A 32 3.55 -7.56 5.15
CA ALA A 32 4.02 -7.59 3.76
C ALA A 32 4.72 -8.91 3.41
N VAL A 33 5.46 -9.52 4.35
CA VAL A 33 6.06 -10.86 4.13
C VAL A 33 4.96 -11.90 3.90
N ASP A 34 3.93 -11.95 4.74
CA ASP A 34 2.87 -12.95 4.60
C ASP A 34 2.09 -12.79 3.29
N LEU A 35 1.79 -11.56 2.88
CA LEU A 35 1.10 -11.30 1.61
C LEU A 35 1.96 -11.63 0.39
N LEU A 36 3.28 -11.47 0.46
CA LEU A 36 4.14 -11.62 -0.71
C LEU A 36 4.84 -12.99 -0.80
N GLU A 37 5.00 -13.69 0.32
CA GLU A 37 5.68 -14.98 0.40
C GLU A 37 4.75 -16.14 0.78
N SER A 38 3.66 -15.84 1.50
CA SER A 38 2.71 -16.83 2.04
C SER A 38 1.30 -16.68 1.48
N ALA A 39 1.13 -15.88 0.42
CA ALA A 39 -0.12 -15.76 -0.31
C ALA A 39 0.13 -15.74 -1.83
N TYR A 40 -0.85 -16.22 -2.60
CA TYR A 40 -0.88 -16.08 -4.04
C TYR A 40 -1.91 -15.02 -4.45
N HIS A 41 -1.47 -13.99 -5.18
CA HIS A 41 -2.35 -13.01 -5.78
C HIS A 41 -2.66 -13.45 -7.22
N PRO A 42 -3.90 -13.90 -7.54
CA PRO A 42 -4.22 -14.42 -8.87
C PRO A 42 -3.96 -13.42 -10.00
N ASP A 43 -3.54 -13.93 -11.17
CA ASP A 43 -3.54 -13.15 -12.39
C ASP A 43 -4.99 -12.83 -12.80
N PRO A 44 -5.29 -11.66 -13.38
CA PRO A 44 -6.65 -11.37 -13.88
C PRO A 44 -7.18 -12.42 -14.86
N ARG A 45 -6.31 -13.15 -15.56
CA ARG A 45 -6.69 -14.27 -16.45
C ARG A 45 -7.10 -15.54 -15.70
N GLU A 46 -6.68 -15.67 -14.45
CA GLU A 46 -7.01 -16.80 -13.57
C GLU A 46 -8.26 -16.49 -12.72
N ALA A 47 -8.86 -15.31 -12.85
CA ALA A 47 -9.90 -14.83 -11.94
C ALA A 47 -11.16 -15.71 -11.94
N ASP A 48 -11.54 -16.29 -13.09
CA ASP A 48 -12.70 -17.17 -13.19
C ASP A 48 -12.50 -18.50 -12.43
N GLU A 49 -11.25 -18.94 -12.25
CA GLU A 49 -10.90 -20.20 -11.58
C GLU A 49 -10.52 -19.99 -10.12
N LEU A 50 -9.68 -18.98 -9.85
CA LEU A 50 -9.05 -18.76 -8.55
C LEU A 50 -9.66 -17.60 -7.76
N GLY A 51 -10.58 -16.84 -8.37
CA GLY A 51 -11.09 -15.60 -7.81
C GLY A 51 -10.06 -14.47 -7.85
N THR A 52 -10.38 -13.37 -7.16
CA THR A 52 -9.57 -12.14 -7.14
C THR A 52 -8.86 -11.89 -5.81
N GLU A 53 -9.26 -12.59 -4.76
CA GLU A 53 -8.67 -12.46 -3.43
C GLU A 53 -7.36 -13.23 -3.28
N PRO A 54 -6.45 -12.81 -2.38
CA PRO A 54 -5.23 -13.57 -2.12
C PRO A 54 -5.57 -14.97 -1.60
N LEU A 55 -4.98 -15.99 -2.22
CA LEU A 55 -5.11 -17.37 -1.78
C LEU A 55 -4.04 -17.68 -0.72
N THR A 56 -4.46 -18.33 0.35
CA THR A 56 -3.60 -18.76 1.48
C THR A 56 -3.97 -20.20 1.89
N GLY A 57 -3.21 -20.77 2.83
CA GLY A 57 -3.51 -22.09 3.41
C GLY A 57 -3.62 -23.20 2.35
N ASP A 58 -4.67 -24.02 2.45
CA ASP A 58 -4.89 -25.17 1.56
C ASP A 58 -5.06 -24.76 0.10
N ALA A 59 -5.71 -23.62 -0.17
CA ALA A 59 -5.89 -23.10 -1.52
C ALA A 59 -4.55 -22.70 -2.16
N LEU A 60 -3.61 -22.18 -1.36
CA LEU A 60 -2.24 -21.93 -1.81
C LEU A 60 -1.46 -23.24 -1.99
N ALA A 61 -1.59 -24.18 -1.05
CA ALA A 61 -0.89 -25.44 -1.06
C ALA A 61 -1.27 -26.34 -2.26
N ALA A 62 -2.48 -26.15 -2.80
CA ALA A 62 -2.95 -26.83 -4.01
C ALA A 62 -2.33 -26.29 -5.32
N LEU A 63 -1.58 -25.17 -5.28
CA LEU A 63 -1.00 -24.56 -6.46
C LEU A 63 0.46 -24.98 -6.68
N GLU A 64 0.76 -25.42 -7.90
CA GLU A 64 2.13 -25.56 -8.38
C GLU A 64 2.71 -24.19 -8.75
N LEU A 65 3.62 -23.66 -7.92
CA LEU A 65 4.17 -22.31 -8.08
C LEU A 65 5.66 -22.36 -8.43
N ASP A 66 5.99 -22.02 -9.68
CA ASP A 66 7.37 -21.73 -10.08
C ASP A 66 7.78 -20.29 -9.71
N ASP A 67 9.08 -19.99 -9.83
CA ASP A 67 9.62 -18.65 -9.55
C ASP A 67 8.96 -17.54 -10.38
N LYS A 68 8.50 -17.86 -11.58
CA LYS A 68 7.84 -16.90 -12.48
C LYS A 68 6.45 -16.55 -11.94
N ARG A 69 5.65 -17.53 -11.51
CA ARG A 69 4.33 -17.34 -10.88
C ARG A 69 4.48 -16.63 -9.54
N LEU A 70 5.48 -16.98 -8.74
CA LEU A 70 5.79 -16.28 -7.48
C LEU A 70 6.14 -14.81 -7.72
N GLY A 71 7.03 -14.51 -8.66
CA GLY A 71 7.37 -13.13 -9.02
C GLY A 71 6.20 -12.35 -9.64
N GLY A 72 5.32 -13.02 -10.40
CA GLY A 72 4.05 -12.47 -10.88
C GLY A 72 3.11 -12.09 -9.73
N SER A 73 2.88 -13.04 -8.82
CA SER A 73 2.08 -12.86 -7.60
C SER A 73 2.57 -11.68 -6.78
N ALA A 74 3.87 -11.64 -6.46
CA ALA A 74 4.45 -10.58 -5.63
C ALA A 74 4.25 -9.19 -6.26
N ARG A 75 4.46 -9.04 -7.58
CA ARG A 75 4.23 -7.75 -8.26
C ARG A 75 2.77 -7.32 -8.20
N ARG A 76 1.83 -8.25 -8.36
CA ARG A 76 0.39 -7.97 -8.22
C ARG A 76 0.04 -7.59 -6.78
N GLY A 77 0.56 -8.31 -5.79
CA GLY A 77 0.42 -7.97 -4.38
C GLY A 77 0.90 -6.55 -4.06
N LEU A 78 2.09 -6.20 -4.51
CA LEU A 78 2.65 -4.85 -4.37
C LEU A 78 1.80 -3.78 -5.04
N GLN A 79 1.28 -4.04 -6.26
CA GLN A 79 0.35 -3.12 -6.92
C GLN A 79 -0.97 -2.96 -6.14
N ARG A 80 -1.51 -4.05 -5.57
CA ARG A 80 -2.69 -3.98 -4.71
C ARG A 80 -2.42 -3.19 -3.42
N MET A 81 -1.24 -3.35 -2.82
CA MET A 81 -0.80 -2.56 -1.66
C MET A 81 -0.70 -1.07 -1.98
N LEU A 82 -0.18 -0.70 -3.16
CA LEU A 82 -0.25 0.70 -3.63
C LEU A 82 -1.71 1.17 -3.67
N GLY A 83 -2.63 0.33 -4.12
CA GLY A 83 -4.07 0.61 -4.06
C GLY A 83 -4.67 0.78 -2.66
N HIS A 84 -3.89 0.52 -1.60
CA HIS A 84 -4.24 0.74 -0.19
C HIS A 84 -3.38 1.85 0.45
N GLY A 85 -2.74 2.70 -0.35
CA GLY A 85 -1.93 3.81 0.16
C GLY A 85 -0.60 3.39 0.79
N VAL A 86 -0.13 2.18 0.53
CA VAL A 86 1.13 1.68 1.07
C VAL A 86 2.31 2.31 0.33
N THR A 87 3.26 2.87 1.07
CA THR A 87 4.53 3.40 0.56
C THR A 87 5.75 2.66 1.12
N ALA A 88 5.55 1.84 2.14
CA ALA A 88 6.59 1.02 2.75
C ALA A 88 6.08 -0.40 3.11
N VAL A 89 6.98 -1.38 3.10
CA VAL A 89 6.71 -2.77 3.46
C VAL A 89 7.65 -3.23 4.56
N THR A 90 7.19 -4.11 5.44
CA THR A 90 8.06 -4.77 6.42
C THR A 90 8.73 -5.99 5.80
N GLY A 91 10.05 -6.08 5.92
CA GLY A 91 10.85 -7.25 5.54
C GLY A 91 11.33 -8.02 6.79
N PRO A 92 12.33 -8.92 6.67
CA PRO A 92 13.05 -9.29 5.45
C PRO A 92 12.26 -10.24 4.54
N PHE A 93 12.63 -10.29 3.27
CA PHE A 93 12.04 -11.19 2.27
C PHE A 93 13.00 -12.35 1.93
N SER A 94 12.55 -13.58 2.13
CA SER A 94 13.34 -14.80 1.95
C SER A 94 13.38 -15.30 0.50
N ARG A 95 12.36 -15.03 -0.30
CA ARG A 95 12.24 -15.55 -1.68
C ARG A 95 12.93 -14.62 -2.70
N PRO A 96 13.87 -15.12 -3.53
CA PRO A 96 14.54 -14.29 -4.55
C PRO A 96 13.58 -13.56 -5.54
N PRO A 97 12.52 -14.20 -6.06
CA PRO A 97 11.54 -13.52 -6.92
C PRO A 97 10.84 -12.35 -6.21
N VAL A 98 10.54 -12.51 -4.91
CA VAL A 98 9.87 -11.50 -4.08
C VAL A 98 10.82 -10.33 -3.80
N ARG A 99 12.07 -10.59 -3.38
CA ARG A 99 13.09 -9.53 -3.23
C ARG A 99 13.25 -8.69 -4.49
N THR A 100 13.28 -9.34 -5.65
CA THR A 100 13.37 -8.66 -6.95
C THR A 100 12.15 -7.79 -7.21
N ALA A 101 10.94 -8.29 -6.93
CA ALA A 101 9.70 -7.52 -7.08
C ALA A 101 9.68 -6.29 -6.15
N VAL A 102 10.02 -6.47 -4.87
CA VAL A 102 10.09 -5.40 -3.87
C VAL A 102 11.11 -4.33 -4.27
N ALA A 103 12.34 -4.73 -4.60
CA ALA A 103 13.39 -3.80 -5.01
C ALA A 103 13.01 -2.93 -6.23
N ARG A 104 12.18 -3.47 -7.14
CA ARG A 104 11.73 -2.76 -8.35
C ARG A 104 10.46 -1.93 -8.17
N SER A 105 9.75 -2.10 -7.05
CA SER A 105 8.49 -1.40 -6.78
C SER A 105 8.67 0.09 -6.44
N GLY A 106 9.83 0.45 -5.88
CA GLY A 106 10.08 1.76 -5.30
C GLY A 106 9.56 1.94 -3.87
N LEU A 107 8.90 0.93 -3.30
CA LEU A 107 8.51 0.92 -1.88
C LEU A 107 9.73 0.81 -0.99
N ARG A 108 9.67 1.46 0.18
CA ARG A 108 10.73 1.34 1.20
C ARG A 108 10.58 0.03 1.95
N VAL A 109 11.70 -0.62 2.25
CA VAL A 109 11.71 -1.76 3.19
C VAL A 109 12.01 -1.23 4.58
N ARG A 110 11.22 -1.65 5.55
CA ARG A 110 11.35 -1.32 6.97
C ARG A 110 11.50 -2.58 7.80
N GLU A 111 12.03 -2.39 9.00
CA GLU A 111 12.05 -3.45 9.99
C GLU A 111 10.62 -3.89 10.37
N PRO A 112 10.42 -5.17 10.71
CA PRO A 112 9.17 -5.65 11.28
C PRO A 112 8.76 -4.80 12.48
N VAL A 113 7.46 -4.60 12.64
CA VAL A 113 6.91 -4.22 13.95
C VAL A 113 6.25 -5.43 14.58
N PRO A 114 6.19 -5.49 15.91
CA PRO A 114 5.35 -6.47 16.59
C PRO A 114 3.89 -6.31 16.17
N VAL A 115 3.32 -7.37 15.59
CA VAL A 115 1.90 -7.51 15.32
C VAL A 115 1.40 -8.69 16.13
N ARG A 116 0.22 -8.58 16.74
CA ARG A 116 -0.42 -9.77 17.32
C ARG A 116 -0.76 -10.72 16.19
N ALA A 117 -0.61 -12.02 16.42
CA ALA A 117 -1.05 -13.02 15.44
C ALA A 117 -2.52 -12.74 15.10
N THR A 118 -2.80 -12.45 13.83
CA THR A 118 -4.14 -12.30 13.29
C THR A 118 -4.52 -13.57 12.55
N GLU A 119 -5.80 -13.90 12.53
CA GLU A 119 -6.29 -14.94 11.63
C GLU A 119 -6.24 -14.41 10.19
N GLY A 120 -5.33 -14.97 9.39
CA GLY A 120 -5.18 -14.64 7.98
C GLY A 120 -4.41 -13.35 7.67
N VAL A 121 -4.36 -13.06 6.38
CA VAL A 121 -3.71 -11.88 5.79
C VAL A 121 -4.76 -10.91 5.26
N THR A 122 -4.49 -9.62 5.36
CA THR A 122 -5.36 -8.58 4.78
C THR A 122 -4.53 -7.53 4.06
N LEU A 123 -5.04 -7.02 2.94
CA LEU A 123 -4.44 -5.89 2.21
C LEU A 123 -4.69 -4.54 2.88
N ASP A 124 -5.62 -4.48 3.82
CA ASP A 124 -5.98 -3.26 4.52
C ASP A 124 -5.20 -3.14 5.84
N PRO A 125 -4.07 -2.40 5.87
CA PRO A 125 -3.24 -2.30 7.07
C PRO A 125 -4.01 -1.68 8.25
N LEU A 126 -5.04 -0.86 8.00
CA LEU A 126 -5.84 -0.20 9.03
C LEU A 126 -6.72 -1.17 9.81
N ARG A 127 -6.88 -2.42 9.33
CA ARG A 127 -7.50 -3.52 10.09
C ARG A 127 -6.55 -4.16 11.09
N ILE A 128 -5.24 -3.97 10.90
CA ILE A 128 -4.19 -4.65 11.68
C ILE A 128 -3.76 -3.78 12.86
N LEU A 129 -3.43 -2.51 12.58
CA LEU A 129 -2.87 -1.57 13.55
C LEU A 129 -3.61 -0.21 13.49
N PRO A 130 -3.53 0.62 14.55
CA PRO A 130 -4.01 1.99 14.48
C PRO A 130 -3.19 2.81 13.48
N LEU A 131 -3.80 3.84 12.88
CA LEU A 131 -3.17 4.70 11.87
C LEU A 131 -1.79 5.20 12.30
N SER A 132 -1.63 5.67 13.54
CA SER A 132 -0.38 6.20 14.07
C SER A 132 0.79 5.20 14.02
N ALA A 133 0.52 3.90 14.12
CA ALA A 133 1.55 2.86 14.04
C ALA A 133 1.88 2.44 12.59
N LEU A 134 1.09 2.91 11.63
CA LEU A 134 1.17 2.58 10.21
C LEU A 134 1.77 3.69 9.37
N LEU A 135 1.78 4.95 9.82
CA LEU A 135 2.41 6.04 9.07
C LEU A 135 3.91 5.78 8.86
N ASP A 136 4.37 5.82 7.61
CA ASP A 136 5.80 5.73 7.26
C ASP A 136 6.42 7.13 7.21
N GLY A 137 6.70 7.69 8.39
CA GLY A 137 7.32 9.00 8.55
C GLY A 137 6.32 10.16 8.58
N GLU A 138 6.82 11.36 8.30
CA GLU A 138 6.06 12.61 8.40
C GLU A 138 6.15 13.40 7.10
N LEU A 139 5.08 14.15 6.80
CA LEU A 139 5.10 15.10 5.69
C LEU A 139 5.78 16.37 6.15
N SER A 140 6.99 16.61 5.65
CA SER A 140 7.79 17.78 5.97
C SER A 140 8.53 18.28 4.73
N VAL A 141 8.89 19.57 4.72
CA VAL A 141 9.65 20.15 3.61
C VAL A 141 11.05 19.54 3.59
N GLY A 142 11.46 19.02 2.43
CA GLY A 142 12.77 18.37 2.25
C GLY A 142 12.75 16.86 2.49
N ALA A 143 11.70 16.31 3.10
CA ALA A 143 11.50 14.87 3.17
C ALA A 143 11.02 14.30 1.82
N PRO A 144 11.20 12.99 1.58
CA PRO A 144 10.59 12.32 0.45
C PRO A 144 9.06 12.55 0.44
N ALA A 145 8.52 12.90 -0.72
CA ALA A 145 7.08 13.07 -0.91
C ALA A 145 6.39 11.70 -1.05
N ASP A 146 6.38 10.95 0.06
CA ASP A 146 5.73 9.64 0.21
C ASP A 146 4.41 9.82 0.96
N PHE A 147 3.30 9.80 0.23
CA PHE A 147 1.97 10.05 0.81
C PHE A 147 0.88 9.28 0.09
N ALA A 148 -0.26 9.14 0.77
CA ALA A 148 -1.46 8.56 0.21
C ALA A 148 -2.66 9.48 0.44
N VAL A 149 -3.62 9.40 -0.48
CA VAL A 149 -4.88 10.14 -0.41
C VAL A 149 -6.03 9.14 -0.38
N PHE A 150 -6.97 9.36 0.53
CA PHE A 150 -8.10 8.48 0.80
C PHE A 150 -9.40 9.24 0.66
N ASP A 151 -10.34 8.70 -0.12
CA ASP A 151 -11.67 9.26 -0.29
C ASP A 151 -12.55 8.86 0.89
N VAL A 152 -12.47 9.65 1.95
CA VAL A 152 -13.19 9.48 3.22
C VAL A 152 -13.69 10.84 3.72
N PRO A 153 -14.71 10.87 4.60
CA PRO A 153 -15.19 12.11 5.20
C PRO A 153 -14.08 12.87 5.93
N VAL A 154 -14.12 14.22 5.84
CA VAL A 154 -13.11 15.14 6.40
C VAL A 154 -13.62 15.93 7.60
N ASP A 155 -14.91 15.77 7.92
CA ASP A 155 -15.59 16.33 9.09
C ASP A 155 -15.41 15.47 10.36
N GLU A 156 -14.85 14.27 10.21
CA GLU A 156 -14.47 13.38 11.30
C GLU A 156 -12.95 13.37 11.56
N PRO A 157 -12.50 12.96 12.77
CA PRO A 157 -11.08 12.75 13.03
C PRO A 157 -10.44 11.80 12.01
N PRO A 158 -9.28 12.14 11.41
CA PRO A 158 -8.66 11.34 10.34
C PRO A 158 -8.48 9.85 10.66
N ALA A 159 -8.04 9.54 11.88
CA ALA A 159 -7.85 8.16 12.32
C ALA A 159 -9.17 7.37 12.40
N GLN A 160 -10.28 8.03 12.75
CA GLN A 160 -11.60 7.42 12.84
C GLN A 160 -12.17 7.16 11.44
N ALA A 161 -12.17 8.18 10.56
CA ALA A 161 -12.65 8.04 9.19
C ALA A 161 -11.90 6.93 8.45
N LEU A 162 -10.57 6.92 8.53
CA LEU A 162 -9.75 5.89 7.90
C LEU A 162 -9.98 4.50 8.50
N ARG A 163 -10.18 4.38 9.82
CA ARG A 163 -10.48 3.09 10.46
C ARG A 163 -11.84 2.53 10.04
N LEU A 164 -12.84 3.39 9.88
CA LEU A 164 -14.20 3.00 9.52
C LEU A 164 -14.28 2.57 8.04
N HIS A 165 -13.70 3.38 7.15
CA HIS A 165 -13.81 3.17 5.70
C HIS A 165 -12.72 2.25 5.14
N GLY A 166 -11.59 2.12 5.83
CA GLY A 166 -10.48 1.24 5.46
C GLY A 166 -9.58 1.81 4.36
N ALA A 167 -8.40 1.21 4.21
CA ALA A 167 -7.37 1.71 3.29
C ALA A 167 -7.74 1.48 1.82
N GLY A 168 -8.70 0.60 1.56
CA GLY A 168 -9.28 0.39 0.24
C GLY A 168 -9.96 1.63 -0.35
N THR A 169 -10.16 2.71 0.40
CA THR A 169 -10.62 4.02 -0.11
C THR A 169 -9.51 4.87 -0.74
N CYS A 170 -8.28 4.36 -0.81
CA CYS A 170 -7.18 5.10 -1.44
C CYS A 170 -7.49 5.44 -2.90
N VAL A 171 -7.33 6.71 -3.25
CA VAL A 171 -7.51 7.24 -4.61
C VAL A 171 -6.18 7.64 -5.27
N ALA A 172 -5.13 7.86 -4.47
CA ALA A 172 -3.80 8.16 -4.98
C ALA A 172 -2.71 7.73 -4.00
N THR A 173 -1.61 7.20 -4.55
CA THR A 173 -0.38 6.92 -3.80
C THR A 173 0.79 7.52 -4.53
N VAL A 174 1.63 8.22 -3.78
CA VAL A 174 2.77 8.97 -4.28
C VAL A 174 4.03 8.47 -3.61
N LEU A 175 5.06 8.18 -4.41
CA LEU A 175 6.39 7.77 -3.97
C LEU A 175 7.43 8.75 -4.51
N GLY A 176 8.14 9.44 -3.64
CA GLY A 176 9.16 10.43 -3.99
C GLY A 176 8.63 11.53 -4.92
N GLY A 177 7.35 11.90 -4.79
CA GLY A 177 6.68 12.86 -5.67
C GLY A 177 6.13 12.30 -6.98
N ARG A 178 6.34 11.01 -7.27
CA ARG A 178 5.76 10.32 -8.43
C ARG A 178 4.42 9.69 -8.06
N LEU A 179 3.35 10.03 -8.79
CA LEU A 179 2.06 9.34 -8.66
C LEU A 179 2.19 7.91 -9.21
N VAL A 180 2.14 6.92 -8.32
CA VAL A 180 2.35 5.50 -8.67
C VAL A 180 1.08 4.68 -8.70
N TYR A 181 0.04 5.16 -8.02
CA TYR A 181 -1.31 4.61 -8.09
C TYR A 181 -2.31 5.76 -8.18
N ARG A 182 -3.34 5.53 -8.99
CA ARG A 182 -4.50 6.41 -9.12
C ARG A 182 -5.72 5.53 -9.36
N ARG A 183 -6.76 5.71 -8.54
CA ARG A 183 -8.07 5.12 -8.81
C ARG A 183 -8.73 5.85 -9.99
N ALA A 184 -9.25 5.06 -10.93
CA ALA A 184 -9.95 5.55 -12.13
C ALA A 184 -11.27 6.23 -11.76
#